data_AF-A0A0S8AV78-F1
#
_entry.id   AF-A0A0S8AV78-F1
#
_cell.length_a   1.000
_cell.length_b   1.000
_cell.length_c   1.000
_cell.angle_alpha   90.00
_cell.angle_beta   90.00
_cell.angle_gamma   90.00
#
_symmetry.space_group_name_H-M   'P 1'
#
loop_
_entity.id
_entity.type
_entity.pdbx_description
1 polymer ?
#
loop_
_entity_poly.entity_id
_entity_poly.type
_entity_poly.pdbx_seq_one_letter_code
_entity_poly.pdbx_strand_id
1 'polypeptide(L)'
;MLRALAAAGLFLLSLAASAQVASPYAIEHPPWFAHSFLDLREDIADATRDGKRLLLYFGQDGCPYCARLMQTNFTQRPIVDKARQHFVVIAINIWGDREVTWVDGTRLGEKAFARQLGIQFTPTLVFFDEKGNIALRLNGYYPPRRFEAALDYVAGRMESRHAFGEYLKGVVKDEASPTLHAEPFFLPPARSLARQPGGKPLAVLFETPYCSACDEMHREGFQRPEVRAELSKVDIARFALGELDQWVRALKILYTPSIVFFDAQGREVFRTEAYLRPFHLAGAFAYVSSGAYLKEPSFQRFLQARAEHMREQGKTVDLWK
;
A
#
# COMPACT_ATOMS: atom_id res chain seq x y z
N MET A 1 19.33 62.60 49.28
CA MET A 1 17.92 62.32 48.95
C MET A 1 17.88 61.16 47.95
N LEU A 2 16.96 60.22 48.21
CA LEU A 2 16.41 59.16 47.36
C LEU A 2 17.30 58.05 46.76
N ARG A 3 17.05 56.83 47.28
CA ARG A 3 17.27 55.52 46.66
C ARG A 3 16.24 55.27 45.56
N ALA A 4 16.63 54.62 44.47
CA ALA A 4 15.71 53.94 43.57
C ALA A 4 16.30 52.55 43.22
N LEU A 5 15.64 51.49 43.69
CA LEU A 5 15.87 50.09 43.32
C LEU A 5 14.72 49.69 42.38
N ALA A 6 15.04 49.37 41.13
CA ALA A 6 14.09 48.80 40.18
C ALA A 6 14.15 47.27 40.28
N ALA A 7 13.05 46.64 40.69
CA ALA A 7 12.88 45.19 40.64
C ALA A 7 12.21 44.81 39.31
N ALA A 8 12.91 44.04 38.47
CA ALA A 8 12.36 43.46 37.26
C ALA A 8 11.78 42.08 37.59
N GLY A 9 10.46 41.94 37.53
CA GLY A 9 9.76 40.67 37.70
C GLY A 9 9.85 39.82 36.43
N LEU A 10 10.39 38.61 36.56
CA LEU A 10 10.41 37.60 35.50
C LEU A 10 9.05 36.87 35.46
N PHE A 11 8.23 37.16 34.44
CA PHE A 11 7.04 36.37 34.13
C PHE A 11 7.46 35.12 33.35
N LEU A 12 7.41 33.94 33.99
CA LEU A 12 7.53 32.65 33.32
C LEU A 12 6.17 32.31 32.67
N LEU A 13 6.06 32.53 31.35
CA LEU A 13 4.93 32.00 30.57
C LEU A 13 5.06 30.48 30.46
N SER A 14 4.17 29.77 31.15
CA SER A 14 3.99 28.33 31.01
C SER A 14 3.35 28.04 29.64
N LEU A 15 4.16 27.60 28.67
CA LEU A 15 3.65 27.03 27.42
C LEU A 15 3.02 25.68 27.75
N ALA A 16 1.70 25.64 27.89
CA ALA A 16 0.95 24.39 27.91
C ALA A 16 1.15 23.70 26.55
N ALA A 17 1.85 22.56 26.56
CA ALA A 17 1.96 21.70 25.38
C ALA A 17 0.56 21.18 25.04
N SER A 18 0.00 21.65 23.92
CA SER A 18 -1.25 21.11 23.38
C SER A 18 -1.03 19.66 23.00
N ALA A 19 -1.60 18.73 23.77
CA ALA A 19 -1.70 17.34 23.34
C ALA A 19 -2.51 17.30 22.04
N GLN A 20 -1.91 16.79 20.96
CA GLN A 20 -2.58 16.61 19.68
C GLN A 20 -3.83 15.74 19.92
N VAL A 21 -5.02 16.28 19.66
CA VAL A 21 -6.25 15.49 19.76
C VAL A 21 -6.13 14.33 18.78
N ALA A 22 -6.27 13.09 19.28
CA ALA A 22 -6.24 11.90 18.44
C ALA A 22 -7.31 12.03 17.35
N SER A 23 -6.93 11.72 16.11
CA SER A 23 -7.87 11.72 14.99
C SER A 23 -9.06 10.83 15.30
N PRO A 24 -10.32 11.25 15.05
CA PRO A 24 -11.48 10.37 15.20
C PRO A 24 -11.42 9.16 14.24
N TYR A 25 -10.49 9.18 13.28
CA TYR A 25 -10.23 8.11 12.33
C TYR A 25 -8.88 7.42 12.58
N ALA A 26 -8.31 7.57 13.78
CA ALA A 26 -7.07 6.92 14.16
C ALA A 26 -7.19 5.39 14.03
N ILE A 27 -6.15 4.76 13.48
CA ILE A 27 -6.07 3.30 13.42
C ILE A 27 -5.39 2.80 14.70
N GLU A 28 -6.14 2.08 15.53
CA GLU A 28 -5.58 1.42 16.70
C GLU A 28 -4.74 0.22 16.27
N HIS A 29 -3.48 0.19 16.70
CA HIS A 29 -2.57 -0.92 16.44
C HIS A 29 -2.62 -1.93 17.58
N PRO A 30 -2.41 -3.22 17.31
CA PRO A 30 -2.31 -4.23 18.35
C PRO A 30 -1.24 -3.87 19.40
N PRO A 31 -1.48 -4.10 20.70
CA PRO A 31 -0.57 -3.67 21.78
C PRO A 31 0.78 -4.38 21.77
N TRP A 32 0.94 -5.43 20.96
CA TRP A 32 2.20 -6.15 20.78
C TRP A 32 3.07 -5.57 19.66
N PHE A 33 2.62 -4.55 18.93
CA PHE A 33 3.49 -3.77 18.05
C PHE A 33 4.56 -3.09 18.91
N ALA A 34 5.80 -3.12 18.44
CA ALA A 34 6.92 -2.59 19.19
C ALA A 34 6.93 -1.06 19.17
N HIS A 35 7.26 -0.47 20.32
CA HIS A 35 7.67 0.92 20.42
C HIS A 35 9.17 1.00 20.12
N SER A 36 9.54 1.84 19.18
CA SER A 36 10.92 1.99 18.72
C SER A 36 11.25 3.46 18.50
N PHE A 37 12.54 3.79 18.63
CA PHE A 37 13.11 5.08 18.25
C PHE A 37 13.28 5.24 16.73
N LEU A 38 12.92 4.22 15.95
CA LEU A 38 13.02 4.14 14.49
C LEU A 38 14.46 4.28 13.98
N ASP A 39 15.42 3.77 14.74
CA ASP A 39 16.75 3.46 14.20
C ASP A 39 16.70 2.07 13.57
N LEU A 40 16.52 2.04 12.25
CA LEU A 40 16.22 0.80 11.56
C LEU A 40 17.41 -0.15 11.53
N ARG A 41 18.65 0.34 11.68
CA ARG A 41 19.82 -0.54 11.80
C ARG A 41 19.79 -1.26 13.15
N GLU A 42 19.49 -0.53 14.22
CA GLU A 42 19.34 -1.11 15.57
C GLU A 42 18.13 -2.04 15.64
N ASP A 43 16.97 -1.62 15.12
CA ASP A 43 15.74 -2.42 15.10
C ASP A 43 15.94 -3.77 14.38
N ILE A 44 16.67 -3.77 13.25
CA ILE A 44 17.01 -5.01 12.52
C ILE A 44 17.97 -5.88 13.33
N ALA A 45 19.00 -5.28 13.93
CA ALA A 45 19.99 -6.02 14.72
C ALA A 45 19.35 -6.66 15.97
N ASP A 46 18.46 -5.93 16.64
CA ASP A 46 17.75 -6.39 17.82
C ASP A 46 16.75 -7.50 17.47
N ALA A 47 15.94 -7.31 16.42
CA ALA A 47 15.06 -8.37 15.92
C ALA A 47 15.87 -9.64 15.58
N THR A 48 17.01 -9.49 14.90
CA THR A 48 17.87 -10.61 14.52
C THR A 48 18.44 -11.34 15.75
N ARG A 49 18.84 -10.61 16.79
CA ARG A 49 19.34 -11.18 18.06
C ARG A 49 18.28 -12.04 18.75
N ASP A 50 17.02 -11.64 18.65
CA ASP A 50 15.87 -12.36 19.19
C ASP A 50 15.38 -13.49 18.26
N GLY A 51 16.08 -13.77 17.15
CA GLY A 51 15.70 -14.78 16.17
C GLY A 51 14.50 -14.40 15.31
N LYS A 52 14.17 -13.10 15.25
CA LYS A 52 13.05 -12.52 14.51
C LYS A 52 13.54 -11.67 13.32
N ARG A 53 12.61 -11.23 12.48
CA ARG A 53 12.83 -10.27 11.40
C ARG A 53 12.04 -8.98 11.65
N LEU A 54 12.52 -7.85 11.13
CA LEU A 54 11.78 -6.60 11.23
C LEU A 54 10.65 -6.56 10.18
N LEU A 55 9.45 -6.16 10.61
CA LEU A 55 8.32 -5.83 9.75
C LEU A 55 7.91 -4.38 10.01
N LEU A 56 8.05 -3.52 9.00
CA LEU A 56 7.50 -2.18 9.02
C LEU A 56 6.10 -2.17 8.42
N TYR A 57 5.13 -1.73 9.21
CA TYR A 57 3.78 -1.42 8.76
C TYR A 57 3.66 0.08 8.47
N PHE A 58 3.34 0.42 7.23
CA PHE A 58 3.05 1.79 6.80
C PHE A 58 1.53 1.98 6.73
N GLY A 59 1.02 2.89 7.56
CA GLY A 59 -0.40 3.20 7.66
C GLY A 59 -0.69 4.70 7.64
N GLN A 60 -1.98 5.03 7.68
CA GLN A 60 -2.50 6.38 7.90
C GLN A 60 -3.86 6.30 8.56
N ASP A 61 -4.25 7.37 9.24
CA ASP A 61 -5.60 7.54 9.77
C ASP A 61 -6.63 7.63 8.63
N GLY A 62 -7.84 7.12 8.87
CA GLY A 62 -8.92 7.09 7.88
C GLY A 62 -8.72 6.10 6.73
N CYS A 63 -7.70 5.24 6.80
CA CYS A 63 -7.46 4.19 5.81
C CYS A 63 -8.33 2.95 6.09
N PRO A 64 -9.32 2.62 5.22
CA PRO A 64 -10.23 1.51 5.48
C PRO A 64 -9.54 0.15 5.34
N TYR A 65 -8.54 0.03 4.46
CA TYR A 65 -7.74 -1.19 4.33
C TYR A 65 -6.84 -1.45 5.55
N CYS A 66 -6.36 -0.37 6.18
CA CYS A 66 -5.57 -0.42 7.39
C CYS A 66 -6.44 -0.90 8.55
N ALA A 67 -7.64 -0.32 8.69
CA ALA A 67 -8.65 -0.79 9.63
C ALA A 67 -8.97 -2.27 9.40
N ARG A 68 -9.17 -2.68 8.14
CA ARG A 68 -9.42 -4.10 7.80
C ARG A 68 -8.27 -5.01 8.22
N LEU A 69 -7.02 -4.63 7.97
CA LEU A 69 -5.85 -5.40 8.39
C LEU A 69 -5.85 -5.61 9.92
N MET A 70 -6.05 -4.54 10.69
CA MET A 70 -6.04 -4.60 12.16
C MET A 70 -7.22 -5.42 12.70
N GLN A 71 -8.43 -5.21 12.17
CA GLN A 71 -9.67 -5.80 12.70
C GLN A 71 -9.93 -7.22 12.20
N THR A 72 -9.29 -7.65 11.10
CA THR A 72 -9.51 -8.98 10.52
C THR A 72 -8.27 -9.86 10.58
N ASN A 73 -7.12 -9.38 10.10
CA ASN A 73 -5.94 -10.25 10.01
C ASN A 73 -5.29 -10.36 11.40
N PHE A 74 -5.01 -9.22 12.05
CA PHE A 74 -4.36 -9.18 13.37
C PHE A 74 -5.31 -9.45 14.55
N THR A 75 -6.52 -9.96 14.30
CA THR A 75 -7.41 -10.56 15.32
C THR A 75 -7.42 -12.09 15.26
N GLN A 76 -6.89 -12.69 14.20
CA GLN A 76 -6.87 -14.14 14.03
C GLN A 76 -5.63 -14.74 14.70
N ARG A 77 -5.86 -15.67 15.63
CA ARG A 77 -4.80 -16.30 16.42
C ARG A 77 -3.64 -16.87 15.59
N PRO A 78 -3.85 -17.64 14.49
CA PRO A 78 -2.74 -18.16 13.68
C PRO A 78 -1.83 -17.06 13.12
N ILE A 79 -2.41 -15.93 12.69
CA ILE A 79 -1.67 -14.79 12.16
C ILE A 79 -0.94 -14.05 13.29
N VAL A 80 -1.61 -13.79 14.42
CA VAL A 80 -1.04 -13.07 15.55
C VAL A 80 0.11 -13.85 16.19
N ASP A 81 -0.08 -15.14 16.46
CA ASP A 81 0.93 -15.99 17.08
C ASP A 81 2.18 -16.05 16.18
N LYS A 82 1.99 -16.26 14.88
CA LYS A 82 3.07 -16.26 13.88
C LYS A 82 3.78 -14.92 13.76
N ALA A 83 3.01 -13.81 13.70
CA ALA A 83 3.57 -12.47 13.64
C ALA A 83 4.46 -12.19 14.86
N ARG A 84 3.98 -12.48 16.07
CA ARG A 84 4.71 -12.24 17.32
C ARG A 84 5.92 -13.16 17.50
N GLN A 85 5.82 -14.40 17.01
CA GLN A 85 6.89 -15.37 17.09
C GLN A 85 8.07 -15.01 16.18
N HIS A 86 7.79 -14.55 14.96
CA HIS A 86 8.82 -14.40 13.93
C HIS A 86 9.19 -12.94 13.60
N PHE A 87 8.40 -11.96 14.06
CA PHE A 87 8.61 -10.57 13.67
C PHE A 87 8.60 -9.60 14.85
N VAL A 88 9.41 -8.57 14.73
CA VAL A 88 9.24 -7.31 15.46
C VAL A 88 8.47 -6.39 14.51
N VAL A 89 7.27 -5.95 14.91
CA VAL A 89 6.39 -5.16 14.04
C VAL A 89 6.34 -3.73 14.54
N ILE A 90 6.72 -2.78 13.67
CA ILE A 90 6.77 -1.36 14.00
C ILE A 90 5.84 -0.60 13.04
N ALA A 91 5.04 0.32 13.58
CA ALA A 91 4.18 1.18 12.80
C ALA A 91 4.88 2.48 12.39
N ILE A 92 4.70 2.85 11.12
CA ILE A 92 5.12 4.10 10.49
C ILE A 92 3.87 4.81 9.96
N ASN A 93 3.66 6.06 10.35
CA ASN A 93 2.61 6.90 9.77
C ASN A 93 3.15 7.61 8.52
N ILE A 94 2.55 7.38 7.35
CA ILE A 94 3.01 8.00 6.09
C ILE A 94 2.84 9.53 6.06
N TRP A 95 2.11 10.10 7.02
CA TRP A 95 1.99 11.54 7.24
C TRP A 95 2.70 12.04 8.50
N GLY A 96 3.26 11.13 9.27
CA GLY A 96 3.94 11.43 10.52
C GLY A 96 5.26 12.17 10.31
N ASP A 97 5.77 12.67 11.42
CA ASP A 97 6.95 13.51 11.53
C ASP A 97 7.98 12.94 12.52
N ARG A 98 7.76 11.74 13.09
CA ARG A 98 8.78 11.05 13.87
C ARG A 98 10.02 10.86 13.02
N GLU A 99 11.18 11.05 13.62
CA GLU A 99 12.43 10.83 12.93
C GLU A 99 12.67 9.33 12.74
N VAL A 100 13.18 8.98 11.57
CA VAL A 100 13.59 7.64 11.15
C VAL A 100 15.05 7.71 10.75
N THR A 101 15.90 6.90 11.37
CA THR A 101 17.27 6.69 10.93
C THR A 101 17.31 5.46 10.03
N TRP A 102 17.60 5.68 8.75
CA TRP A 102 17.72 4.61 7.75
C TRP A 102 18.99 3.78 7.97
N VAL A 103 19.05 2.60 7.36
CA VAL A 103 20.18 1.66 7.53
C VAL A 103 21.54 2.22 7.07
N ASP A 104 21.55 3.25 6.22
CA ASP A 104 22.76 3.97 5.80
C ASP A 104 23.13 5.16 6.71
N GLY A 105 22.33 5.45 7.75
CA GLY A 105 22.51 6.56 8.69
C GLY A 105 21.76 7.84 8.30
N THR A 106 21.06 7.87 7.15
CA THR A 106 20.25 9.02 6.74
C THR A 106 19.07 9.20 7.69
N ARG A 107 18.84 10.44 8.17
CA ARG A 107 17.73 10.78 9.08
C ARG A 107 16.63 11.52 8.33
N LEU A 108 15.40 11.02 8.41
CA LEU A 108 14.22 11.56 7.71
C LEU A 108 13.00 11.52 8.63
N GLY A 109 12.05 12.44 8.47
CA GLY A 109 10.72 12.25 9.08
C GLY A 109 9.96 11.09 8.40
N GLU A 110 9.05 10.42 9.10
CA GLU A 110 8.27 9.27 8.58
C GLU A 110 7.66 9.54 7.19
N LYS A 111 7.06 10.72 6.98
CA LYS A 111 6.52 11.14 5.68
C LYS A 111 7.56 11.20 4.56
N ALA A 112 8.75 11.71 4.84
CA ALA A 112 9.83 11.78 3.87
C ALA A 112 10.41 10.38 3.59
N PHE A 113 10.54 9.56 4.64
CA PHE A 113 10.97 8.18 4.56
C PHE A 113 10.01 7.31 3.73
N ALA A 114 8.70 7.41 3.97
CA ALA A 114 7.68 6.71 3.18
C ALA A 114 7.73 7.13 1.69
N ARG A 115 7.97 8.41 1.40
CA ARG A 115 8.18 8.88 0.01
C ARG A 115 9.45 8.32 -0.61
N GLN A 116 10.55 8.27 0.12
CA GLN A 116 11.81 7.70 -0.35
C GLN A 116 11.66 6.21 -0.71
N LEU A 117 10.86 5.46 0.06
CA LEU A 117 10.51 4.08 -0.26
C LEU A 117 9.43 3.94 -1.35
N GLY A 118 8.91 5.04 -1.90
CA GLY A 118 7.85 5.00 -2.91
C GLY A 118 6.55 4.36 -2.38
N ILE A 119 6.18 4.63 -1.13
CA ILE A 119 4.92 4.16 -0.54
C ILE A 119 3.76 4.97 -1.13
N GLN A 120 3.03 4.36 -2.08
CA GLN A 120 1.86 4.96 -2.72
C GLN A 120 0.53 4.43 -2.15
N PHE A 121 0.57 3.38 -1.32
CA PHE A 121 -0.61 2.68 -0.81
C PHE A 121 -0.48 2.39 0.67
N THR A 122 -1.60 2.40 1.38
CA THR A 122 -1.69 1.92 2.75
C THR A 122 -2.83 0.89 2.86
N PRO A 123 -2.64 -0.21 3.64
CA PRO A 123 -1.40 -0.55 4.33
C PRO A 123 -0.31 -0.97 3.33
N THR A 124 0.95 -0.66 3.64
CA THR A 124 2.10 -1.33 3.01
C THR A 124 2.90 -2.02 4.09
N LEU A 125 3.27 -3.28 3.87
CA LEU A 125 4.08 -4.06 4.78
C LEU A 125 5.45 -4.33 4.13
N VAL A 126 6.52 -3.92 4.79
CA VAL A 126 7.89 -4.13 4.33
C VAL A 126 8.62 -5.02 5.33
N PHE A 127 9.00 -6.20 4.88
CA PHE A 127 9.72 -7.18 5.66
C PHE A 127 11.21 -7.09 5.33
N PHE A 128 12.05 -7.04 6.35
CA PHE A 128 13.50 -6.97 6.21
C PHE A 128 14.14 -8.31 6.56
N ASP A 129 15.18 -8.68 5.81
CA ASP A 129 16.08 -9.75 6.20
C ASP A 129 17.07 -9.27 7.28
N GLU A 130 17.88 -10.22 7.77
CA GLU A 130 18.87 -9.99 8.83
C GLU A 130 20.00 -9.03 8.41
N LYS A 131 20.11 -8.71 7.12
CA LYS A 131 21.11 -7.78 6.55
C LYS A 131 20.52 -6.42 6.22
N GLY A 132 19.22 -6.22 6.46
CA GLY A 132 18.49 -5.00 6.14
C GLY A 132 18.05 -4.87 4.68
N ASN A 133 18.12 -5.96 3.89
CA ASN A 133 17.48 -5.98 2.57
C ASN A 133 15.98 -6.23 2.72
N ILE A 134 15.19 -5.75 1.76
CA ILE A 134 13.76 -6.05 1.71
C ILE A 134 13.57 -7.50 1.25
N ALA A 135 13.12 -8.36 2.16
CA ALA A 135 12.78 -9.76 1.87
C ALA A 135 11.45 -9.89 1.13
N LEU A 136 10.48 -9.05 1.51
CA LEU A 136 9.16 -8.98 0.88
C LEU A 136 8.53 -7.60 1.09
N ARG A 137 7.79 -7.12 0.10
CA ARG A 137 6.94 -5.95 0.22
C ARG A 137 5.54 -6.31 -0.25
N LEU A 138 4.54 -6.02 0.58
CA LEU A 138 3.13 -6.18 0.26
C LEU A 138 2.50 -4.80 0.16
N ASN A 139 2.05 -4.42 -1.04
CA ASN A 139 1.37 -3.16 -1.27
C ASN A 139 -0.15 -3.38 -1.27
N GLY A 140 -0.83 -2.87 -0.24
CA GLY A 140 -2.28 -3.00 -0.07
C GLY A 140 -2.70 -4.16 0.84
N TYR A 141 -4.00 -4.38 0.93
CA TYR A 141 -4.60 -5.39 1.80
C TYR A 141 -4.57 -6.79 1.19
N TYR A 142 -4.07 -7.76 1.97
CA TYR A 142 -4.06 -9.18 1.62
C TYR A 142 -5.03 -9.92 2.53
N PRO A 143 -5.97 -10.74 1.99
CA PRO A 143 -6.89 -11.53 2.80
C PRO A 143 -6.14 -12.53 3.71
N PRO A 144 -6.76 -13.00 4.81
CA PRO A 144 -6.10 -13.75 5.88
C PRO A 144 -5.23 -14.92 5.41
N ARG A 145 -5.75 -15.83 4.57
CA ARG A 145 -4.97 -16.99 4.09
C ARG A 145 -3.71 -16.58 3.31
N ARG A 146 -3.82 -15.58 2.44
CA ARG A 146 -2.70 -15.08 1.63
C ARG A 146 -1.71 -14.28 2.48
N PHE A 147 -2.21 -13.51 3.44
CA PHE A 147 -1.36 -12.79 4.38
C PHE A 147 -0.59 -13.76 5.30
N GLU A 148 -1.25 -14.81 5.79
CA GLU A 148 -0.62 -15.86 6.57
C GLU A 148 0.50 -16.56 5.78
N ALA A 149 0.25 -16.90 4.51
CA ALA A 149 1.27 -17.44 3.62
C ALA A 149 2.46 -16.48 3.40
N ALA A 150 2.21 -15.17 3.37
CA ALA A 150 3.29 -14.18 3.30
C ALA A 150 4.18 -14.18 4.55
N LEU A 151 3.57 -14.35 5.74
CA LEU A 151 4.32 -14.51 6.98
C LEU A 151 5.16 -15.80 6.95
N ASP A 152 4.60 -16.91 6.49
CA ASP A 152 5.32 -18.19 6.35
C ASP A 152 6.50 -18.09 5.39
N TYR A 153 6.30 -17.42 4.25
CA TYR A 153 7.33 -17.19 3.25
C TYR A 153 8.54 -16.47 3.85
N VAL A 154 8.32 -15.34 4.53
CA VAL A 154 9.40 -14.54 5.10
C VAL A 154 10.00 -15.22 6.34
N ALA A 155 9.18 -15.80 7.22
CA ALA A 155 9.69 -16.52 8.40
C ALA A 155 10.54 -17.73 7.99
N GLY A 156 10.17 -18.39 6.89
CA GLY A 156 10.90 -19.52 6.31
C GLY A 156 12.13 -19.13 5.46
N ARG A 157 12.42 -17.84 5.28
CA ARG A 157 13.53 -17.35 4.43
C ARG A 157 13.42 -17.78 2.95
N MET A 158 12.19 -17.92 2.47
CA MET A 158 11.89 -18.47 1.16
C MET A 158 12.28 -17.53 0.02
N GLU A 159 12.50 -16.25 0.29
CA GLU A 159 12.97 -15.25 -0.68
C GLU A 159 14.30 -15.59 -1.35
N SER A 160 15.12 -16.41 -0.69
CA SER A 160 16.40 -16.89 -1.24
C SER A 160 16.23 -18.02 -2.28
N ARG A 161 15.03 -18.62 -2.38
CA ARG A 161 14.77 -19.84 -3.17
C ARG A 161 13.64 -19.68 -4.18
N HIS A 162 12.60 -18.92 -3.83
CA HIS A 162 11.40 -18.80 -4.63
C HIS A 162 10.97 -17.35 -4.72
N ALA A 163 10.47 -16.93 -5.89
CA ALA A 163 9.73 -15.69 -5.97
C ALA A 163 8.39 -15.84 -5.23
N PHE A 164 7.95 -14.81 -4.51
CA PHE A 164 6.75 -14.86 -3.68
C PHE A 164 5.49 -15.27 -4.45
N GLY A 165 5.29 -14.78 -5.68
CA GLY A 165 4.15 -15.15 -6.52
C GLY A 165 4.11 -16.65 -6.86
N GLU A 166 5.26 -17.27 -7.10
CA GLU A 166 5.35 -18.71 -7.36
C GLU A 166 5.12 -19.54 -6.09
N TYR A 167 5.61 -19.04 -4.95
CA TYR A 167 5.32 -19.65 -3.65
C TYR A 167 3.80 -19.65 -3.36
N LEU A 168 3.12 -18.52 -3.56
CA LEU A 168 1.67 -18.42 -3.32
C LEU A 168 0.86 -19.40 -4.17
N LYS A 169 1.22 -19.63 -5.44
CA LYS A 169 0.56 -20.62 -6.31
C LYS A 169 0.59 -22.03 -5.74
N GLY A 170 1.66 -22.38 -5.01
CA GLY A 170 1.83 -23.71 -4.43
C GLY A 170 1.05 -23.93 -3.14
N VAL A 171 0.78 -22.86 -2.37
CA VAL A 171 0.25 -22.97 -1.00
C VAL A 171 -1.12 -22.35 -0.79
N VAL A 172 -1.55 -21.44 -1.67
CA VAL A 172 -2.88 -20.82 -1.63
C VAL A 172 -3.72 -21.31 -2.78
N LYS A 173 -4.91 -21.81 -2.44
CA LYS A 173 -6.01 -22.05 -3.38
C LYS A 173 -7.22 -21.30 -2.86
N ASP A 174 -7.60 -20.23 -3.53
CA ASP A 174 -8.84 -19.53 -3.19
C ASP A 174 -10.02 -20.31 -3.78
N GLU A 175 -11.15 -20.29 -3.08
CA GLU A 175 -12.44 -20.72 -3.64
C GLU A 175 -12.90 -19.66 -4.65
N ALA A 176 -12.40 -19.76 -5.87
CA ALA A 176 -12.56 -18.75 -6.91
C ALA A 176 -12.62 -19.41 -8.30
N SER A 177 -12.96 -18.61 -9.31
CA SER A 177 -13.17 -19.06 -10.68
C SER A 177 -11.96 -19.81 -11.25
N PRO A 178 -12.13 -20.98 -11.87
CA PRO A 178 -11.06 -21.74 -12.52
C PRO A 178 -10.60 -21.11 -13.85
N THR A 179 -11.28 -20.06 -14.31
CA THR A 179 -11.01 -19.36 -15.57
C THR A 179 -10.96 -17.85 -15.36
N LEU A 180 -10.19 -17.14 -16.20
CA LEU A 180 -10.13 -15.67 -16.19
C LEU A 180 -11.43 -15.06 -16.74
N HIS A 181 -11.87 -13.94 -16.17
CA HIS A 181 -13.12 -13.25 -16.55
C HIS A 181 -12.97 -12.44 -17.83
N ALA A 182 -13.83 -12.68 -18.82
CA ALA A 182 -13.86 -11.87 -20.04
C ALA A 182 -14.66 -10.59 -19.83
N GLU A 183 -14.16 -9.48 -20.36
CA GLU A 183 -14.85 -8.19 -20.32
C GLU A 183 -14.80 -7.52 -21.70
N PRO A 184 -15.87 -6.80 -22.11
CA PRO A 184 -15.94 -6.18 -23.43
C PRO A 184 -14.98 -4.99 -23.59
N PHE A 185 -14.44 -4.45 -22.49
CA PHE A 185 -13.51 -3.33 -22.52
C PHE A 185 -12.04 -3.75 -22.71
N PHE A 186 -11.73 -5.05 -22.63
CA PHE A 186 -10.37 -5.50 -22.86
C PHE A 186 -9.98 -5.34 -24.33
N LEU A 187 -8.74 -4.88 -24.55
CA LEU A 187 -8.12 -4.91 -25.85
C LEU A 187 -7.99 -6.36 -26.34
N PRO A 188 -8.23 -6.62 -27.64
CA PRO A 188 -7.95 -7.92 -28.22
C PRO A 188 -6.45 -8.28 -28.09
N PRO A 189 -6.09 -9.57 -27.88
CA PRO A 189 -4.69 -9.98 -27.67
C PRO A 189 -3.70 -9.56 -28.76
N ALA A 190 -4.16 -9.47 -30.02
CA ALA A 190 -3.31 -9.09 -31.15
C ALA A 190 -3.06 -7.57 -31.27
N ARG A 191 -3.65 -6.75 -30.39
CA ARG A 191 -3.54 -5.29 -30.48
C ARG A 191 -2.24 -4.79 -29.84
N SER A 192 -1.57 -3.88 -30.54
CA SER A 192 -0.35 -3.25 -30.03
C SER A 192 -0.59 -2.49 -28.73
N LEU A 193 0.25 -2.75 -27.73
CA LEU A 193 0.29 -2.01 -26.47
C LEU A 193 1.08 -0.71 -26.56
N ALA A 194 1.86 -0.51 -27.64
CA ALA A 194 2.62 0.71 -27.84
C ALA A 194 1.70 1.94 -27.82
N ARG A 195 2.12 2.98 -27.11
CA ARG A 195 1.36 4.23 -26.98
C ARG A 195 1.90 5.28 -27.95
N GLN A 196 1.00 6.09 -28.49
CA GLN A 196 1.33 7.21 -29.36
C GLN A 196 0.93 8.51 -28.64
N PRO A 197 1.69 9.61 -28.83
CA PRO A 197 1.32 10.90 -28.27
C PRO A 197 -0.12 11.28 -28.62
N GLY A 198 -0.91 11.67 -27.61
CA GLY A 198 -2.33 12.01 -27.77
C GLY A 198 -3.30 10.82 -27.72
N GLY A 199 -2.82 9.58 -27.60
CA GLY A 199 -3.65 8.40 -27.38
C GLY A 199 -4.16 8.26 -25.94
N LYS A 200 -5.06 7.28 -25.72
CA LYS A 200 -5.47 6.90 -24.36
C LYS A 200 -4.28 6.30 -23.60
N PRO A 201 -4.17 6.55 -22.27
CA PRO A 201 -3.26 5.79 -21.43
C PRO A 201 -3.61 4.30 -21.46
N LEU A 202 -2.67 3.46 -21.02
CA LEU A 202 -2.82 2.01 -20.98
C LEU A 202 -2.85 1.54 -19.52
N ALA A 203 -3.81 0.68 -19.19
CA ALA A 203 -3.78 -0.14 -17.98
C ALA A 203 -3.54 -1.59 -18.38
N VAL A 204 -2.58 -2.25 -17.73
CA VAL A 204 -2.28 -3.66 -17.95
C VAL A 204 -2.62 -4.42 -16.68
N LEU A 205 -3.70 -5.19 -16.75
CA LEU A 205 -4.23 -5.98 -15.67
C LEU A 205 -3.62 -7.39 -15.68
N PHE A 206 -3.08 -7.81 -14.54
CA PHE A 206 -2.51 -9.12 -14.30
C PHE A 206 -3.39 -9.92 -13.36
N GLU A 207 -3.78 -11.12 -13.79
CA GLU A 207 -4.69 -12.00 -13.06
C GLU A 207 -4.23 -13.46 -13.11
N THR A 208 -4.88 -14.31 -12.33
CA THR A 208 -4.71 -15.76 -12.38
C THR A 208 -6.05 -16.43 -12.09
N PRO A 209 -6.32 -17.63 -12.64
CA PRO A 209 -7.37 -18.48 -12.12
C PRO A 209 -7.24 -18.69 -10.61
N TYR A 210 -8.36 -18.99 -9.95
CA TYR A 210 -8.46 -19.18 -8.51
C TYR A 210 -7.98 -17.96 -7.72
N CYS A 211 -8.42 -16.77 -8.14
CA CYS A 211 -8.13 -15.49 -7.49
C CYS A 211 -9.45 -14.84 -7.05
N SER A 212 -9.81 -14.98 -5.78
CA SER A 212 -11.11 -14.46 -5.29
C SER A 212 -11.22 -12.94 -5.38
N ALA A 213 -10.09 -12.23 -5.22
CA ALA A 213 -10.01 -10.79 -5.36
C ALA A 213 -10.18 -10.35 -6.83
N CYS A 214 -9.72 -11.16 -7.78
CA CYS A 214 -9.97 -10.94 -9.21
C CYS A 214 -11.46 -11.12 -9.53
N ASP A 215 -12.06 -12.20 -9.01
CA ASP A 215 -13.51 -12.46 -9.16
C ASP A 215 -14.36 -11.30 -8.62
N GLU A 216 -14.02 -10.79 -7.43
CA GLU A 216 -14.69 -9.65 -6.80
C GLU A 216 -14.53 -8.37 -7.62
N MET A 217 -13.31 -8.10 -8.13
CA MET A 217 -13.06 -6.96 -9.00
C MET A 217 -13.93 -6.99 -10.26
N HIS A 218 -14.11 -8.16 -10.89
CA HIS A 218 -14.93 -8.32 -12.07
C HIS A 218 -16.43 -8.25 -11.80
N ARG A 219 -16.90 -9.01 -10.81
CA ARG A 219 -18.32 -9.13 -10.47
C ARG A 219 -18.89 -7.86 -9.86
N GLU A 220 -18.08 -7.12 -9.10
CA GLU A 220 -18.53 -5.97 -8.33
C GLU A 220 -17.80 -4.70 -8.76
N GLY A 221 -16.46 -4.69 -8.71
CA GLY A 221 -15.64 -3.51 -9.00
C GLY A 221 -15.92 -2.88 -10.36
N PHE A 222 -15.77 -3.63 -11.45
CA PHE A 222 -15.98 -3.16 -12.81
C PHE A 222 -17.46 -2.92 -13.16
N GLN A 223 -18.40 -3.39 -12.35
CA GLN A 223 -19.83 -3.15 -12.57
C GLN A 223 -20.29 -1.80 -12.01
N ARG A 224 -19.51 -1.19 -11.11
CA ARG A 224 -19.84 0.09 -10.47
C ARG A 224 -19.85 1.25 -11.49
N PRO A 225 -20.89 2.10 -11.52
CA PRO A 225 -21.01 3.18 -12.50
C PRO A 225 -19.80 4.12 -12.55
N GLU A 226 -19.26 4.47 -11.38
CA GLU A 226 -18.09 5.34 -11.24
C GLU A 226 -16.81 4.71 -11.77
N VAL A 227 -16.67 3.38 -11.71
CA VAL A 227 -15.54 2.65 -12.31
C VAL A 227 -15.74 2.58 -13.82
N ARG A 228 -16.92 2.19 -14.29
CA ARG A 228 -17.24 2.09 -15.75
C ARG A 228 -17.01 3.40 -16.50
N ALA A 229 -17.33 4.53 -15.88
CA ALA A 229 -17.07 5.86 -16.44
C ALA A 229 -15.57 6.07 -16.73
N GLU A 230 -14.69 5.59 -15.84
CA GLU A 230 -13.24 5.73 -15.98
C GLU A 230 -12.62 4.67 -16.90
N LEU A 231 -13.15 3.44 -16.93
CA LEU A 231 -12.68 2.38 -17.85
C LEU A 231 -12.73 2.83 -19.32
N SER A 232 -13.75 3.61 -19.71
CA SER A 232 -13.88 4.11 -21.09
C SER A 232 -12.76 5.05 -21.54
N LYS A 233 -12.00 5.63 -20.60
CA LYS A 233 -10.95 6.63 -20.85
C LYS A 233 -9.56 6.02 -20.97
N VAL A 234 -9.43 4.71 -20.72
CA VAL A 234 -8.15 4.00 -20.67
C VAL A 234 -8.25 2.79 -21.58
N ASP A 235 -7.18 2.50 -22.33
CA ASP A 235 -7.07 1.22 -23.04
C ASP A 235 -6.64 0.16 -22.03
N ILE A 236 -7.29 -1.01 -21.99
CA ILE A 236 -7.03 -2.02 -20.95
C ILE A 236 -6.63 -3.35 -21.58
N ALA A 237 -5.41 -3.80 -21.32
CA ALA A 237 -4.96 -5.14 -21.69
C ALA A 237 -4.96 -6.05 -20.45
N ARG A 238 -5.16 -7.35 -20.64
CA ARG A 238 -5.15 -8.35 -19.57
C ARG A 238 -4.18 -9.48 -19.89
N PHE A 239 -3.38 -9.87 -18.91
CA PHE A 239 -2.41 -10.97 -18.99
C PHE A 239 -2.58 -11.91 -17.79
N ALA A 240 -2.40 -13.21 -18.03
CA ALA A 240 -2.27 -14.19 -16.95
C ALA A 240 -0.87 -14.13 -16.33
N LEU A 241 -0.78 -14.28 -15.01
CA LEU A 241 0.50 -14.30 -14.32
C LEU A 241 1.27 -15.60 -14.63
N GLY A 242 2.39 -15.45 -15.32
CA GLY A 242 3.21 -16.58 -15.80
C GLY A 242 3.25 -16.72 -17.32
N GLU A 243 2.56 -15.85 -18.06
CA GLU A 243 2.73 -15.75 -19.50
C GLU A 243 4.20 -15.56 -19.91
N LEU A 244 4.56 -16.10 -21.06
CA LEU A 244 5.96 -16.23 -21.52
C LEU A 244 6.53 -14.93 -22.09
N ASP A 245 5.76 -13.85 -22.13
CA ASP A 245 6.22 -12.58 -22.65
C ASP A 245 7.33 -11.98 -21.76
N GLN A 246 8.48 -11.69 -22.37
CA GLN A 246 9.66 -11.17 -21.68
C GLN A 246 9.38 -9.80 -21.03
N TRP A 247 8.59 -8.96 -21.68
CA TRP A 247 8.22 -7.65 -21.16
C TRP A 247 7.33 -7.79 -19.92
N VAL A 248 6.35 -8.71 -19.95
CA VAL A 248 5.52 -9.01 -18.77
C VAL A 248 6.37 -9.49 -17.59
N ARG A 249 7.36 -10.37 -17.84
CA ARG A 249 8.29 -10.83 -16.80
C ARG A 249 9.14 -9.69 -16.24
N ALA A 250 9.54 -8.73 -17.07
CA ALA A 250 10.33 -7.58 -16.65
C ALA A 250 9.57 -6.65 -15.69
N LEU A 251 8.23 -6.66 -15.72
CA LEU A 251 7.40 -5.90 -14.77
C LEU A 251 7.46 -6.45 -13.34
N LYS A 252 7.93 -7.69 -13.13
CA LYS A 252 8.12 -8.31 -11.80
C LYS A 252 6.84 -8.28 -10.94
N ILE A 253 5.70 -8.57 -11.54
CA ILE A 253 4.41 -8.64 -10.82
C ILE A 253 4.42 -9.81 -9.84
N LEU A 254 4.27 -9.52 -8.56
CA LEU A 254 4.37 -10.52 -7.48
C LEU A 254 3.01 -11.06 -7.03
N TYR A 255 1.91 -10.39 -7.38
CA TYR A 255 0.58 -10.69 -6.84
C TYR A 255 -0.55 -10.37 -7.82
N THR A 256 -1.75 -10.88 -7.55
CA THR A 256 -2.96 -10.69 -8.37
C THR A 256 -4.20 -10.39 -7.52
N PRO A 257 -5.12 -9.53 -7.98
CA PRO A 257 -4.99 -8.73 -9.20
C PRO A 257 -3.94 -7.63 -9.02
N SER A 258 -3.20 -7.34 -10.09
CA SER A 258 -2.31 -6.16 -10.18
C SER A 258 -2.60 -5.38 -11.44
N ILE A 259 -2.60 -4.06 -11.37
CA ILE A 259 -2.77 -3.20 -12.56
C ILE A 259 -1.58 -2.26 -12.67
N VAL A 260 -0.86 -2.32 -13.79
CA VAL A 260 0.20 -1.36 -14.13
C VAL A 260 -0.35 -0.33 -15.08
N PHE A 261 -0.20 0.95 -14.74
CA PHE A 261 -0.71 2.04 -15.53
C PHE A 261 0.42 2.77 -16.25
N PHE A 262 0.23 3.01 -17.54
CA PHE A 262 1.14 3.73 -18.42
C PHE A 262 0.45 4.97 -18.97
N ASP A 263 1.20 6.06 -19.09
CA ASP A 263 0.70 7.27 -19.71
C ASP A 263 0.58 7.15 -21.24
N ALA A 264 0.10 8.21 -21.88
CA ALA A 264 -0.04 8.26 -23.34
C ALA A 264 1.32 8.23 -24.09
N GLN A 265 2.45 8.30 -23.40
CA GLN A 265 3.79 8.13 -23.96
C GLN A 265 4.35 6.72 -23.70
N GLY A 266 3.61 5.85 -22.99
CA GLY A 266 4.04 4.49 -22.65
C GLY A 266 4.97 4.43 -21.45
N ARG A 267 5.10 5.51 -20.67
CA ARG A 267 5.86 5.49 -19.42
C ARG A 267 4.99 4.99 -18.29
N GLU A 268 5.53 4.11 -17.45
CA GLU A 268 4.81 3.67 -16.26
C GLU A 268 4.59 4.86 -15.31
N VAL A 269 3.32 5.08 -14.94
CA VAL A 269 2.91 6.12 -13.99
C VAL A 269 2.95 5.57 -12.57
N PHE A 270 2.22 4.47 -12.36
CA PHE A 270 2.17 3.74 -11.11
C PHE A 270 1.51 2.37 -11.33
N ARG A 271 1.50 1.55 -10.29
CA ARG A 271 0.85 0.23 -10.30
C ARG A 271 0.10 -0.03 -8.99
N THR A 272 -0.89 -0.88 -9.04
CA THR A 272 -1.60 -1.43 -7.89
C THR A 272 -1.28 -2.91 -7.81
N GLU A 273 -0.97 -3.42 -6.61
CA GLU A 273 -0.55 -4.82 -6.41
C GLU A 273 -1.47 -5.57 -5.43
N ALA A 274 -2.70 -5.08 -5.30
CA ALA A 274 -3.81 -5.70 -4.59
C ALA A 274 -5.13 -5.16 -5.14
N TYR A 275 -6.23 -5.86 -4.85
CA TYR A 275 -7.55 -5.39 -5.22
C TYR A 275 -7.92 -4.09 -4.49
N LEU A 276 -8.32 -3.09 -5.27
CA LEU A 276 -8.86 -1.82 -4.79
C LEU A 276 -10.39 -1.84 -4.86
N ARG A 277 -11.04 -1.49 -3.75
CA ARG A 277 -12.47 -1.22 -3.65
C ARG A 277 -12.92 -0.14 -4.64
N PRO A 278 -14.20 -0.14 -5.06
CA PRO A 278 -14.69 0.67 -6.17
C PRO A 278 -14.24 2.13 -6.21
N PHE A 279 -14.35 2.87 -5.09
CA PHE A 279 -13.87 4.26 -5.02
C PHE A 279 -12.39 4.40 -5.39
N HIS A 280 -11.55 3.53 -4.84
CA HIS A 280 -10.10 3.53 -5.05
C HIS A 280 -9.75 3.07 -6.46
N LEU A 281 -10.48 2.07 -7.00
CA LEU A 281 -10.30 1.57 -8.35
C LEU A 281 -10.65 2.66 -9.39
N ALA A 282 -11.81 3.31 -9.24
CA ALA A 282 -12.19 4.45 -10.07
C ALA A 282 -11.15 5.58 -9.96
N GLY A 283 -10.69 5.86 -8.74
CA GLY A 283 -9.63 6.83 -8.50
C GLY A 283 -8.32 6.48 -9.20
N ALA A 284 -7.91 5.21 -9.22
CA ALA A 284 -6.70 4.75 -9.89
C ALA A 284 -6.76 5.00 -11.42
N PHE A 285 -7.87 4.65 -12.06
CA PHE A 285 -8.08 4.96 -13.48
C PHE A 285 -8.14 6.47 -13.73
N ALA A 286 -8.88 7.22 -12.90
CA ALA A 286 -9.02 8.67 -13.01
C ALA A 286 -7.68 9.40 -12.86
N TYR A 287 -6.81 8.94 -11.96
CA TYR A 287 -5.52 9.55 -11.67
C TYR A 287 -4.62 9.60 -12.92
N VAL A 288 -4.66 8.52 -13.72
CA VAL A 288 -3.88 8.38 -14.95
C VAL A 288 -4.61 9.02 -16.12
N SER A 289 -5.91 8.76 -16.28
CA SER A 289 -6.70 9.28 -17.40
C SER A 289 -6.80 10.80 -17.42
N SER A 290 -6.76 11.45 -16.25
CA SER A 290 -6.79 12.91 -16.14
C SER A 290 -5.41 13.58 -16.22
N GLY A 291 -4.32 12.79 -16.15
CA GLY A 291 -2.96 13.33 -16.04
C GLY A 291 -2.64 13.95 -14.68
N ALA A 292 -3.48 13.73 -13.65
CA ALA A 292 -3.32 14.35 -12.32
C ALA A 292 -1.95 14.05 -11.69
N TYR A 293 -1.38 12.87 -11.99
CA TYR A 293 -0.05 12.45 -11.53
C TYR A 293 1.09 13.41 -11.88
N LEU A 294 0.91 14.25 -12.92
CA LEU A 294 1.90 15.27 -13.31
C LEU A 294 1.98 16.43 -12.32
N LYS A 295 0.89 16.72 -11.60
CA LYS A 295 0.79 17.83 -10.64
C LYS A 295 0.86 17.36 -9.19
N GLU A 296 0.24 16.23 -8.91
CA GLU A 296 0.25 15.59 -7.59
C GLU A 296 0.76 14.16 -7.78
N PRO A 297 2.05 13.88 -7.51
CA PRO A 297 2.63 12.56 -7.70
C PRO A 297 2.20 11.54 -6.64
N SER A 298 1.58 11.97 -5.53
CA SER A 298 1.04 11.09 -4.50
C SER A 298 -0.39 10.68 -4.81
N PHE A 299 -0.59 9.41 -5.16
CA PHE A 299 -1.92 8.85 -5.38
C PHE A 299 -2.83 8.99 -4.16
N GLN A 300 -2.28 8.86 -2.94
CA GLN A 300 -3.04 9.06 -1.70
C GLN A 300 -3.60 10.48 -1.56
N ARG A 301 -2.78 11.50 -1.85
CA ARG A 301 -3.21 12.90 -1.80
C ARG A 301 -4.27 13.20 -2.85
N PHE A 302 -4.09 12.65 -4.06
CA PHE A 302 -5.09 12.73 -5.09
C PHE A 302 -6.44 12.12 -4.65
N LEU A 303 -6.43 10.93 -4.03
CA LEU A 303 -7.66 10.31 -3.53
C LEU A 303 -8.31 11.09 -2.39
N GLN A 304 -7.53 11.65 -1.47
CA GLN A 304 -8.03 12.50 -0.38
C GLN A 304 -8.73 13.73 -0.95
N ALA A 305 -8.07 14.47 -1.84
CA ALA A 305 -8.63 15.65 -2.49
C ALA A 305 -9.90 15.30 -3.31
N ARG A 306 -9.90 14.16 -4.00
CA ARG A 306 -11.08 13.65 -4.71
C ARG A 306 -12.24 13.37 -3.77
N ALA A 307 -11.99 12.72 -2.63
CA ALA A 307 -13.01 12.43 -1.63
C ALA A 307 -13.58 13.71 -1.00
N GLU A 308 -12.73 14.68 -0.68
CA GLU A 308 -13.12 15.99 -0.15
C GLU A 308 -14.00 16.74 -1.14
N HIS A 309 -13.58 16.84 -2.40
CA HIS A 309 -14.36 17.50 -3.44
C HIS A 309 -15.74 16.85 -3.66
N MET A 310 -15.82 15.52 -3.58
CA MET A 310 -17.11 14.82 -3.65
C MET A 310 -18.01 15.14 -2.45
N ARG A 311 -17.46 15.22 -1.24
CA ARG A 311 -18.20 15.58 -0.02
C ARG A 311 -18.69 17.03 -0.06
N GLU A 312 -17.89 17.96 -0.57
CA GLU A 312 -18.29 19.36 -0.80
C GLU A 312 -19.48 19.47 -1.76
N GLN A 313 -19.61 18.53 -2.71
CA GLN A 313 -20.76 18.41 -3.62
C GLN A 313 -21.96 17.68 -3.00
N GLY A 314 -21.93 17.38 -1.70
CA GLY A 314 -22.99 16.65 -1.00
C GLY A 314 -23.07 15.16 -1.34
N LYS A 315 -22.05 14.59 -1.99
CA LYS A 315 -22.01 13.15 -2.30
C LYS A 315 -21.50 12.37 -1.11
N THR A 316 -22.15 11.24 -0.82
CA THR A 316 -21.60 10.24 0.11
C THR A 316 -20.39 9.56 -0.51
N VAL A 317 -19.28 9.52 0.24
CA VAL A 317 -18.06 8.82 -0.18
C VAL A 317 -17.86 7.63 0.74
N ASP A 318 -18.13 6.44 0.24
CA ASP A 318 -17.76 5.19 0.89
C ASP A 318 -16.40 4.73 0.35
N LEU A 319 -15.42 4.62 1.24
CA LEU A 319 -14.06 4.24 0.88
C LEU A 319 -13.88 2.71 0.83
N TRP A 320 -14.87 1.94 1.31
CA TRP A 320 -14.79 0.49 1.42
C TRP A 320 -15.79 -0.25 0.52
N LYS A 321 -17.01 0.24 0.35
CA LYS A 321 -18.08 -0.44 -0.41
C LYS A 321 -18.03 -0.22 -1.92
#